data_AF-A0A2V3YNE1-F1
#
_entry.id   AF-A0A2V3YNE1-F1
#
_cell.length_a   1.000
_cell.length_b   1.000
_cell.length_c   1.000
_cell.angle_alpha   90.00
_cell.angle_beta   90.00
_cell.angle_gamma   90.00
#
_symmetry.space_group_name_H-M   'P 1'
#
loop_
_entity.id
_entity.type
_entity.pdbx_description
1 polymer ?
#
loop_
_entity_poly.entity_id
_entity_poly.type
_entity_poly.pdbx_seq_one_letter_code
_entity_poly.pdbx_strand_id
1 'polypeptide(L)'
;MKAECEQAVSLGEMYQKHNLYYFTIPASETFEPQFPKEFDTLIVEHFEDRWVIPRNRLVERFLRKSRRVYKEIGSSLNKYTLRFMLDGKETGTFLYDDVCYPERAVTIMREILINLGSDTDKPQRMENR
;
A
#
# COMPACT_ATOMS: atom_id res chain seq x y z
N MET A 1 -10.58 -14.20 -28.45
CA MET A 1 -10.78 -13.22 -27.36
C MET A 1 -11.43 -13.81 -26.10
N LYS A 2 -12.73 -14.17 -26.05
CA LYS A 2 -13.33 -14.70 -24.79
C LYS A 2 -12.68 -16.01 -24.29
N ALA A 3 -12.47 -16.98 -25.18
CA ALA A 3 -11.85 -18.26 -24.84
C ALA A 3 -10.40 -18.13 -24.33
N GLU A 4 -9.63 -17.20 -24.90
CA GLU A 4 -8.24 -16.93 -24.47
C GLU A 4 -8.21 -16.29 -23.07
N CYS A 5 -9.15 -15.39 -22.77
CA CYS A 5 -9.29 -14.82 -21.43
C CYS A 5 -9.75 -15.86 -20.40
N GLU A 6 -10.69 -16.74 -20.75
CA GLU A 6 -11.13 -17.84 -19.88
C GLU A 6 -9.96 -18.81 -19.59
N GLN A 7 -9.13 -19.09 -20.60
CA GLN A 7 -7.91 -19.87 -20.44
C GLN A 7 -6.90 -19.16 -19.52
N ALA A 8 -6.65 -17.86 -19.71
CA ALA A 8 -5.76 -17.08 -18.85
C ALA A 8 -6.26 -16.99 -17.39
N VAL A 9 -7.58 -16.94 -17.16
CA VAL A 9 -8.17 -17.06 -15.83
C VAL A 9 -7.89 -18.44 -15.22
N SER A 10 -8.02 -19.52 -16.01
CA SER A 10 -7.73 -20.88 -15.54
C SER A 10 -6.25 -21.09 -15.19
N LEU A 11 -5.35 -20.37 -15.88
CA LEU A 11 -3.91 -20.35 -15.62
C LEU A 11 -3.51 -19.42 -14.46
N GLY A 12 -4.45 -18.63 -13.93
CA GLY A 12 -4.19 -17.67 -12.84
C GLY A 12 -3.50 -16.36 -13.29
N GLU A 13 -3.30 -16.17 -14.59
CA GLU A 13 -2.73 -14.96 -15.20
C GLU A 13 -3.75 -13.82 -15.24
N MET A 14 -5.03 -14.14 -15.20
CA MET A 14 -6.12 -13.19 -15.09
C MET A 14 -7.10 -13.59 -13.98
N TYR A 15 -7.96 -12.67 -13.59
CA TYR A 15 -9.15 -12.97 -12.81
C TYR A 15 -10.36 -12.26 -13.41
N GLN A 16 -11.54 -12.85 -13.20
CA GLN A 16 -12.79 -12.29 -13.68
C GLN A 16 -13.57 -11.65 -12.52
N LYS A 17 -14.07 -10.43 -12.73
CA LYS A 17 -14.95 -9.72 -11.78
C LYS A 17 -15.99 -8.92 -12.56
N HIS A 18 -17.26 -9.04 -12.21
CA HIS A 18 -18.38 -8.36 -12.89
C HIS A 18 -18.36 -8.49 -14.43
N ASN A 19 -18.11 -9.70 -14.96
CA ASN A 19 -17.98 -10.00 -16.39
C ASN A 19 -16.80 -9.32 -17.13
N LEU A 20 -15.88 -8.68 -16.41
CA LEU A 20 -14.64 -8.13 -16.95
C LEU A 20 -13.45 -9.00 -16.57
N TYR A 21 -12.46 -9.07 -17.46
CA TYR A 21 -11.20 -9.78 -17.24
C TYR A 21 -10.11 -8.77 -16.85
N TYR A 22 -9.39 -9.09 -15.78
CA TYR A 22 -8.32 -8.28 -15.23
C TYR A 22 -7.03 -9.07 -15.25
N PHE A 23 -5.93 -8.43 -15.63
CA PHE A 23 -4.61 -9.04 -15.50
C PHE A 23 -4.23 -9.14 -14.03
N THR A 24 -3.72 -10.31 -13.65
CA THR A 24 -3.06 -10.51 -12.37
C THR A 24 -1.57 -10.38 -12.61
N ILE A 25 -0.86 -9.64 -11.77
CA ILE A 25 0.60 -9.59 -11.85
C ILE A 25 1.13 -11.01 -11.57
N PRO A 26 1.84 -11.64 -12.53
CA PRO A 26 2.31 -13.00 -12.38
C PRO A 26 3.20 -13.16 -11.17
N ALA A 27 3.14 -14.35 -10.57
CA ALA A 27 3.91 -14.65 -9.38
C ALA A 27 5.43 -14.43 -9.58
N SER A 28 5.92 -14.81 -10.75
CA SER A 28 7.30 -14.66 -11.21
C SER A 28 7.77 -13.21 -11.32
N GLU A 29 6.84 -12.26 -11.45
CA GLU A 29 7.12 -10.82 -11.60
C GLU A 29 6.97 -10.05 -10.28
N THR A 30 6.75 -10.76 -9.18
CA THR A 30 6.64 -10.18 -7.84
C THR A 30 7.81 -10.59 -6.95
N PHE A 31 8.00 -9.87 -5.86
CA PHE A 31 8.86 -10.25 -4.74
C PHE A 31 8.11 -10.09 -3.42
N GLU A 32 8.56 -10.80 -2.38
CA GLU A 32 8.04 -10.62 -1.02
C GLU A 32 8.84 -9.52 -0.30
N PRO A 33 8.24 -8.37 0.02
CA PRO A 33 8.94 -7.29 0.68
C PRO A 33 9.32 -7.69 2.12
N GLN A 34 10.57 -7.43 2.48
CA GLN A 34 11.09 -7.70 3.83
C GLN A 34 10.91 -6.45 4.70
N PHE A 35 9.67 -6.16 5.10
CA PHE A 35 9.37 -5.01 5.96
C PHE A 35 10.06 -5.11 7.34
N PRO A 36 10.44 -3.98 7.96
CA PRO A 36 11.01 -3.98 9.31
C PRO A 36 10.03 -4.58 10.32
N LYS A 37 10.52 -5.50 11.15
CA LYS A 37 9.73 -6.11 12.24
C LYS A 37 9.48 -5.14 13.39
N GLU A 38 10.46 -4.27 13.62
CA GLU A 38 10.48 -3.26 14.68
C GLU A 38 10.45 -1.86 14.07
N PHE A 39 9.43 -1.11 14.48
CA PHE A 39 9.22 0.30 14.15
C PHE A 39 8.14 0.82 15.12
N ASP A 40 8.16 2.12 15.39
CA ASP A 40 7.12 2.83 16.15
C ASP A 40 6.30 3.77 15.26
N THR A 41 6.86 4.19 14.13
CA THR A 41 6.28 5.22 13.26
C THR A 41 6.47 4.85 11.80
N LEU A 42 5.42 5.03 11.01
CA LEU A 42 5.45 5.00 9.56
C LEU A 42 5.30 6.42 9.03
N ILE A 43 6.25 6.89 8.24
CA ILE A 43 6.15 8.13 7.48
C ILE A 43 5.76 7.77 6.05
N VAL A 44 4.70 8.40 5.55
CA VAL A 44 4.27 8.28 4.15
C VAL A 44 4.56 9.61 3.47
N GLU A 45 5.32 9.57 2.39
CA GLU A 45 5.68 10.75 1.59
C GLU A 45 5.16 10.61 0.16
N HIS A 46 4.61 11.69 -0.38
CA HIS A 46 4.13 11.76 -1.76
C HIS A 46 4.31 13.17 -2.29
N PHE A 47 5.21 13.34 -3.26
CA PHE A 47 5.63 14.67 -3.71
C PHE A 47 6.04 15.58 -2.54
N GLU A 48 5.27 16.64 -2.24
CA GLU A 48 5.51 17.58 -1.14
C GLU A 48 4.75 17.21 0.13
N ASP A 49 3.80 16.27 0.04
CA ASP A 49 3.00 15.84 1.17
C ASP A 49 3.74 14.81 2.03
N ARG A 50 3.56 14.94 3.34
CA ARG A 50 4.15 14.05 4.34
C ARG A 50 3.18 13.79 5.47
N TRP A 51 2.91 12.51 5.73
CA TRP A 51 2.09 12.06 6.84
C TRP A 51 2.91 11.21 7.80
N VAL A 52 2.77 11.48 9.10
CA VAL A 52 3.44 10.74 10.17
C VAL A 52 2.39 9.91 10.90
N ILE A 53 2.53 8.60 10.86
CA ILE A 53 1.53 7.65 11.32
C ILE A 53 2.14 6.79 12.43
N PRO A 54 1.68 6.93 13.69
CA PRO A 54 2.07 6.01 14.74
C PRO A 54 1.68 4.57 14.37
N ARG A 55 2.53 3.62 14.74
CA ARG A 55 2.26 2.20 14.57
C ARG A 55 0.92 1.85 15.20
N ASN A 56 0.04 1.27 14.38
CA ASN A 56 -1.31 0.91 14.80
C ASN A 56 -1.78 -0.35 14.06
N ARG A 57 -2.96 -0.83 14.44
CA ARG A 57 -3.55 -2.06 13.89
C ARG A 57 -3.77 -2.01 12.37
N LEU A 58 -4.08 -0.85 11.80
CA LEU A 58 -4.28 -0.71 10.35
C LEU A 58 -2.94 -0.81 9.61
N VAL A 59 -1.90 -0.14 10.11
CA VAL A 59 -0.54 -0.25 9.55
C VAL A 59 -0.05 -1.70 9.61
N GLU A 60 -0.18 -2.37 10.74
CA GLU A 60 0.21 -3.80 10.85
C GLU A 60 -0.61 -4.70 9.92
N ARG A 61 -1.91 -4.41 9.77
CA ARG A 61 -2.79 -5.14 8.84
C ARG A 61 -2.32 -4.94 7.40
N PHE A 62 -1.94 -3.72 7.02
CA PHE A 62 -1.37 -3.41 5.70
C PHE A 62 -0.13 -4.27 5.44
N LEU A 63 0.89 -4.21 6.31
CA LEU A 63 2.14 -4.97 6.15
C LEU A 63 1.88 -6.47 5.97
N ARG A 64 0.98 -7.06 6.78
CA ARG A 64 0.63 -8.48 6.68
C ARG A 64 -0.07 -8.86 5.38
N LYS A 65 -0.77 -7.92 4.72
CA LYS A 65 -1.45 -8.14 3.44
C LYS A 65 -0.58 -7.79 2.24
N SER A 66 0.49 -7.02 2.43
CA SER A 66 1.50 -6.66 1.43
C SER A 66 2.52 -7.78 1.18
N ARG A 67 2.05 -9.02 0.99
CA ARG A 67 2.93 -10.21 0.85
C ARG A 67 3.67 -10.31 -0.48
N ARG A 68 3.24 -9.55 -1.49
CA ARG A 68 3.78 -9.60 -2.85
C ARG A 68 3.73 -8.21 -3.45
N VAL A 69 4.83 -7.76 -4.02
CA VAL A 69 4.95 -6.46 -4.68
C VAL A 69 5.53 -6.65 -6.08
N TYR A 70 5.00 -5.94 -7.07
CA TYR A 70 5.51 -5.97 -8.43
C TYR A 70 6.96 -5.47 -8.51
N LYS A 71 7.81 -6.16 -9.27
CA LYS A 71 9.24 -5.85 -9.38
C LYS A 71 9.53 -4.47 -9.97
N GLU A 72 8.69 -3.98 -10.87
CA GLU A 72 8.89 -2.66 -11.50
C GLU A 72 8.18 -1.53 -10.78
N ILE A 73 7.91 -1.65 -9.47
CA ILE A 73 7.26 -0.60 -8.67
C ILE A 73 7.95 0.78 -8.77
N GLY A 74 9.24 0.83 -9.11
CA GLY A 74 9.96 2.07 -9.34
C GLY A 74 9.55 2.83 -10.62
N SER A 75 8.91 2.17 -11.58
CA SER A 75 8.60 2.71 -12.92
C SER A 75 7.53 3.81 -12.91
N SER A 76 6.60 3.76 -11.95
CA SER A 76 5.54 4.75 -11.82
C SER A 76 6.06 6.09 -11.30
N LEU A 77 5.65 7.19 -11.93
CA LEU A 77 5.92 8.54 -11.42
C LEU A 77 5.04 8.86 -10.20
N ASN A 78 3.85 8.27 -10.12
CA ASN A 78 2.88 8.52 -9.08
C ASN A 78 2.96 7.41 -8.01
N LYS A 79 3.96 7.50 -7.14
CA LYS A 79 4.23 6.51 -6.09
C LYS A 79 4.53 7.18 -4.77
N TYR A 80 4.16 6.51 -3.70
CA TYR A 80 4.43 6.92 -2.33
C TYR A 80 5.74 6.30 -1.84
N THR A 81 6.41 6.98 -0.92
CA THR A 81 7.54 6.45 -0.16
C THR A 81 7.08 6.14 1.26
N LEU A 82 7.31 4.91 1.71
CA LEU A 82 7.01 4.41 3.05
C LEU A 82 8.32 4.30 3.84
N ARG A 83 8.53 5.17 4.82
CA ARG A 83 9.72 5.17 5.68
C ARG A 83 9.34 4.71 7.08
N PHE A 84 10.00 3.67 7.56
CA PHE A 84 9.76 3.09 8.87
C PHE A 84 10.80 3.63 9.84
N MET A 85 10.35 4.11 11.00
CA MET A 85 11.20 4.69 12.02
C MET A 85 11.08 3.92 13.33
N LEU A 86 12.17 3.83 14.06
CA LEU A 86 12.24 3.33 15.44
C LEU A 86 13.14 4.28 16.24
N ASP A 87 12.60 4.87 17.30
CA ASP A 87 13.29 5.83 18.18
C ASP A 87 13.98 6.97 17.38
N GLY A 88 13.30 7.47 16.35
CA GLY A 88 13.80 8.54 15.47
C GLY A 88 14.83 8.10 14.42
N LYS A 89 15.20 6.82 14.37
CA LYS A 89 16.10 6.25 13.35
C LYS A 89 15.32 5.50 12.27
N GLU A 90 15.67 5.70 11.01
CA GLU A 90 15.09 4.95 9.89
C GLU A 90 15.53 3.48 9.93
N THR A 91 14.56 2.56 9.91
CA THR A 91 14.77 1.11 9.88
C THR A 91 14.50 0.48 8.52
N GLY A 92 13.82 1.20 7.62
CA GLY A 92 13.65 0.77 6.23
C GLY A 92 12.80 1.73 5.41
N THR A 93 12.99 1.67 4.09
CA THR A 93 12.26 2.48 3.11
C THR A 93 11.74 1.62 1.97
N PHE A 94 10.47 1.80 1.61
CA PHE A 94 9.76 1.02 0.60
C PHE A 94 8.94 1.92 -0.31
N LEU A 95 8.79 1.53 -1.57
CA LEU A 95 7.88 2.20 -2.48
C LEU A 95 6.47 1.60 -2.35
N TYR A 96 5.47 2.44 -2.57
CA TYR A 96 4.06 2.03 -2.62
C TYR A 96 3.35 2.62 -3.85
N ASP A 97 2.66 1.77 -4.57
CA ASP A 97 1.79 2.10 -5.70
C ASP A 97 0.58 1.14 -5.65
N ASP A 98 -0.63 1.68 -5.77
CA ASP A 98 -1.90 0.95 -5.74
C ASP A 98 -1.96 -0.20 -6.76
N VAL A 99 -1.25 -0.10 -7.88
CA VAL A 99 -1.24 -1.12 -8.93
C VAL A 99 -0.25 -2.24 -8.61
N CYS A 100 0.80 -1.95 -7.85
CA CYS A 100 1.90 -2.87 -7.58
C CYS A 100 1.67 -3.76 -6.35
N TYR A 101 0.64 -3.46 -5.55
CA TYR A 101 0.32 -4.17 -4.31
C TYR A 101 -0.97 -5.00 -4.44
N PRO A 102 -1.17 -6.02 -3.58
CA PRO A 102 -2.39 -6.81 -3.59
C PRO A 102 -3.62 -5.96 -3.22
N GLU A 103 -4.78 -6.18 -3.86
CA GLU A 103 -6.02 -5.40 -3.66
C GLU A 103 -6.38 -5.19 -2.17
N ARG A 104 -6.17 -6.21 -1.34
CA ARG A 104 -6.41 -6.13 0.11
C ARG A 104 -5.46 -5.15 0.81
N ALA A 105 -4.19 -5.10 0.44
CA ALA A 105 -3.25 -4.12 0.97
C ALA A 105 -3.63 -2.71 0.53
N VAL A 106 -3.98 -2.55 -0.76
CA VAL A 106 -4.40 -1.28 -1.37
C VAL A 106 -5.62 -0.70 -0.67
N THR A 107 -6.63 -1.53 -0.41
CA THR A 107 -7.84 -1.11 0.31
C THR A 107 -7.52 -0.57 1.71
N ILE A 108 -6.58 -1.20 2.41
CA ILE A 108 -6.16 -0.76 3.75
C ILE A 108 -5.37 0.54 3.68
N MET A 109 -4.46 0.68 2.71
CA MET A 109 -3.69 1.93 2.54
C MET A 109 -4.62 3.10 2.21
N ARG A 110 -5.62 2.90 1.34
CA ARG A 110 -6.64 3.92 1.07
C ARG A 110 -7.41 4.34 2.33
N GLU A 111 -7.80 3.38 3.18
CA GLU A 111 -8.43 3.67 4.47
C GLU A 111 -7.51 4.52 5.36
N ILE A 112 -6.22 4.20 5.42
CA ILE A 112 -5.22 4.98 6.16
C ILE A 112 -5.13 6.42 5.62
N LEU A 113 -4.98 6.58 4.30
CA LEU A 113 -4.83 7.89 3.66
C LEU A 113 -6.09 8.77 3.79
N ILE A 114 -7.28 8.19 3.66
CA ILE A 114 -8.56 8.91 3.87
C ILE A 114 -8.66 9.41 5.31
N ASN A 115 -8.32 8.56 6.29
CA ASN A 115 -8.37 8.95 7.69
C ASN A 115 -7.43 10.13 7.99
N LEU A 116 -6.25 10.14 7.36
CA LEU A 116 -5.29 11.25 7.48
C LEU A 116 -5.82 12.57 6.88
N GLY A 117 -6.52 12.51 5.74
CA GLY A 117 -7.16 13.68 5.14
C GLY A 117 -8.40 14.18 5.89
N SER A 118 -9.02 13.35 6.72
CA SER A 118 -10.20 13.73 7.53
C SER A 118 -9.86 14.45 8.84
N ASP A 119 -8.61 14.34 9.32
CA ASP A 119 -8.16 15.02 10.55
C ASP A 119 -7.76 16.49 10.33
N THR A 120 -7.62 16.94 9.08
CA THR A 120 -7.38 18.37 8.76
C THR A 120 -8.63 19.24 8.90
N ASP A 121 -9.81 18.66 9.17
CA ASP A 121 -11.10 19.37 9.27
C ASP A 121 -11.68 19.41 10.70
N LYS A 122 -10.95 18.93 11.71
CA LYS A 122 -11.39 19.05 13.10
C LYS A 122 -10.93 20.39 13.69
N PRO A 123 -11.83 21.33 14.03
CA PRO A 123 -11.44 22.52 14.75
C PRO A 123 -10.82 22.10 16.08
N GLN A 124 -9.56 22.49 16.29
CA GLN A 124 -8.91 22.36 17.59
C GLN A 124 -9.74 23.14 18.62
N ARG A 125 -10.50 22.43 19.45
CA ARG A 125 -11.07 23.03 20.65
C ARG A 125 -9.91 23.36 21.57
N MET A 126 -9.51 24.63 21.56
CA MET A 126 -8.72 25.22 22.63
C MET A 126 -9.59 25.21 23.89
N GLU A 127 -9.37 24.22 24.76
CA GLU A 127 -9.82 24.32 26.15
C GLU A 127 -8.85 25.25 26.88
N ASN A 128 -9.27 26.50 27.03
CA ASN A 128 -8.63 27.43 27.97
C ASN A 128 -8.98 27.00 29.40
N ARG A 129 -7.96 26.72 30.21
CA ARG A 129 -8.02 26.78 31.67
C ARG A 129 -6.90 27.66 32.18
#